data_AF-A0AAQ0J8U9-F1
#
_entry.id   AF-A0AAQ0J8U9-F1
#
_cell.length_a   1.000
_cell.length_b   1.000
_cell.length_c   1.000
_cell.angle_alpha   90.00
_cell.angle_beta   90.00
_cell.angle_gamma   90.00
#
_symmetry.space_group_name_H-M   'P 1'
#
loop_
_entity.id
_entity.type
_entity.pdbx_description
1 polymer ?
#
loop_
_entity_poly.entity_id
_entity_poly.type
_entity_poly.pdbx_seq_one_letter_code
_entity_poly.pdbx_strand_id
1 'polypeptide(L)'
;MVKLPVITAFGGYGPAGRSSSHHAFRRMIIESLSEEERQDTLLSLAILMGILKYDEGGYYDISGKRFTPAQAAARIKDEALEGTLIRKITRDYFDVDAIAGHAKLNMASGEEGFSFNISARQLPQPLPAGWHVEELAERRVRITVQGEMDCKIEALLRTEVQAAGLLPQGFRPGDHYNSQFHPRALQMAIVGASDAINALGIPWREVQAKITPDQLGVYSGNIMGQLDDYGFGGMLQSRLKGHRVSAKQCPLGLNSMCADFLNAYVLGSVGHTSATLGACATFLYNLNAAVEDIKAGRIRVAVVGSAEAPVTSEVIEGFDAMGALATESKLKHTDETETADWRNSSRPFGNSCGFVIAESSQYVVLMDDELALQLGAEIHGSVGNVFINADGFKRSIASPGPGNYITMAKAVASAVSMAGIETVQKGSFIQAHGSSTPKNCVSEADIFDRVAQAFSIRDWPVTAVKSYLGHSLGPASGDQLIGCLGVFRYGILPGIKSVSHIAPQVNNARLTIPLQDCKLEEGQGQIAFINSKGFGGNNATGVVYSPKLTHQWLRKRYGETVFADYQQRNRQVRRQANAYDQAASQGELNVIYLFGQQGINEEDIKIDMNGITIPGFEKPITYATDKEYPDF
;
A
#
# COMPACT_ATOMS: atom_id res chain seq x y z
N MET A 1 27.77 -17.85 -5.69
CA MET A 1 26.45 -18.44 -5.35
C MET A 1 25.44 -17.30 -5.27
N VAL A 2 24.25 -17.44 -5.86
CA VAL A 2 23.24 -16.36 -5.88
C VAL A 2 22.70 -16.13 -4.46
N LYS A 3 22.68 -14.85 -4.04
CA LYS A 3 22.14 -14.43 -2.74
C LYS A 3 20.63 -14.61 -2.69
N LEU A 4 20.12 -15.00 -1.52
CA LEU A 4 18.69 -15.17 -1.28
C LEU A 4 18.13 -13.89 -0.63
N PRO A 5 17.17 -13.18 -1.25
CA PRO A 5 16.51 -12.05 -0.62
C PRO A 5 15.62 -12.53 0.54
N VAL A 6 15.94 -12.09 1.75
CA VAL A 6 15.18 -12.39 2.97
C VAL A 6 14.46 -11.14 3.47
N ILE A 7 13.20 -11.30 3.90
CA ILE A 7 12.39 -10.23 4.46
C ILE A 7 12.79 -10.07 5.93
N THR A 8 13.47 -8.98 6.23
CA THR A 8 14.06 -8.71 7.55
C THR A 8 13.22 -7.80 8.43
N ALA A 9 12.35 -7.00 7.82
CA ALA A 9 11.34 -6.22 8.50
C ALA A 9 10.17 -5.94 7.55
N PHE A 10 9.04 -5.59 8.13
CA PHE A 10 7.88 -5.09 7.39
C PHE A 10 7.08 -4.16 8.28
N GLY A 11 6.41 -3.18 7.67
CA GLY A 11 5.64 -2.17 8.36
C GLY A 11 4.78 -1.38 7.39
N GLY A 12 3.93 -0.53 7.92
CA GLY A 12 2.93 0.16 7.12
C GLY A 12 1.61 0.34 7.83
N TYR A 13 0.67 0.97 7.12
CA TYR A 13 -0.67 1.26 7.61
C TYR A 13 -1.66 1.08 6.49
N GLY A 14 -2.76 0.38 6.80
CA GLY A 14 -3.90 0.21 5.92
C GLY A 14 -5.19 0.17 6.74
N PRO A 15 -6.31 -0.27 6.14
CA PRO A 15 -7.61 -0.23 6.82
C PRO A 15 -7.72 -1.10 8.06
N ALA A 16 -6.86 -2.11 8.20
CA ALA A 16 -6.77 -2.94 9.39
C ALA A 16 -5.83 -2.39 10.49
N GLY A 17 -5.22 -1.22 10.27
CA GLY A 17 -4.28 -0.60 11.20
C GLY A 17 -2.81 -0.83 10.82
N ARG A 18 -1.95 -0.82 11.84
CA ARG A 18 -0.49 -0.95 11.70
C ARG A 18 -0.10 -2.36 11.25
N SER A 19 0.82 -2.46 10.30
CA SER A 19 1.22 -3.74 9.70
C SER A 19 2.30 -4.46 10.50
N SER A 20 3.30 -3.75 11.02
CA SER A 20 4.41 -4.34 11.78
C SER A 20 3.90 -5.18 12.96
N SER A 21 4.66 -6.21 13.35
CA SER A 21 4.27 -7.18 14.38
C SER A 21 2.88 -7.80 14.17
N HIS A 22 2.45 -7.86 12.90
CA HIS A 22 1.22 -8.50 12.43
C HIS A 22 -0.09 -7.93 13.01
N HIS A 23 -0.13 -6.69 13.52
CA HIS A 23 -1.37 -6.11 14.08
C HIS A 23 -2.50 -6.03 13.04
N ALA A 24 -2.22 -5.58 11.82
CA ALA A 24 -3.20 -5.55 10.73
C ALA A 24 -3.72 -6.95 10.37
N PHE A 25 -2.85 -7.95 10.37
CA PHE A 25 -3.27 -9.34 10.14
C PHE A 25 -4.19 -9.84 11.26
N ARG A 26 -3.80 -9.62 12.52
CA ARG A 26 -4.61 -9.93 13.70
C ARG A 26 -5.98 -9.30 13.63
N ARG A 27 -6.10 -8.04 13.18
CA ARG A 27 -7.40 -7.40 12.99
C ARG A 27 -8.29 -8.12 11.97
N MET A 28 -7.74 -8.69 10.90
CA MET A 28 -8.52 -9.46 9.92
C MET A 28 -9.05 -10.79 10.49
N ILE A 29 -8.30 -11.41 11.40
CA ILE A 29 -8.63 -12.70 12.02
C ILE A 29 -9.00 -12.57 13.50
N ILE A 30 -9.49 -11.40 13.93
CA ILE A 30 -9.65 -11.01 15.34
C ILE A 30 -10.47 -12.02 16.17
N GLU A 31 -11.43 -12.69 15.52
CA GLU A 31 -12.29 -13.72 16.12
C GLU A 31 -11.54 -15.02 16.42
N SER A 32 -10.48 -15.31 15.66
CA SER A 32 -9.68 -16.54 15.71
C SER A 32 -8.45 -16.43 16.63
N LEU A 33 -8.21 -15.25 17.19
CA LEU A 33 -7.11 -15.01 18.12
C LEU A 33 -7.41 -15.52 19.53
N SER A 34 -6.35 -15.74 20.31
CA SER A 34 -6.47 -15.85 21.76
C SER A 34 -7.00 -14.54 22.36
N GLU A 35 -7.55 -14.61 23.58
CA GLU A 35 -8.11 -13.44 24.24
C GLU A 35 -7.04 -12.35 24.51
N GLU A 36 -5.81 -12.74 24.85
CA GLU A 36 -4.68 -11.83 25.05
C GLU A 36 -4.32 -11.09 23.74
N GLU A 37 -4.10 -11.84 22.65
CA GLU A 37 -3.76 -11.24 21.35
C GLU A 37 -4.87 -10.34 20.81
N ARG A 38 -6.13 -10.69 21.09
CA ARG A 38 -7.30 -9.88 20.74
C ARG A 38 -7.31 -8.57 21.52
N GLN A 39 -7.10 -8.63 22.84
CA GLN A 39 -7.02 -7.44 23.69
C GLN A 39 -5.88 -6.52 23.23
N ASP A 40 -4.69 -7.07 22.98
CA ASP A 40 -3.54 -6.29 22.51
C ASP A 40 -3.82 -5.59 21.18
N THR A 41 -4.45 -6.29 20.24
CA THR A 41 -4.81 -5.73 18.93
C THR A 41 -5.83 -4.60 19.07
N LEU A 42 -6.83 -4.79 19.92
CA LEU A 42 -7.87 -3.78 20.19
C LEU A 42 -7.29 -2.54 20.87
N LEU A 43 -6.39 -2.71 21.84
CA LEU A 43 -5.74 -1.60 22.55
C LEU A 43 -4.81 -0.81 21.63
N SER A 44 -4.01 -1.51 20.82
CA SER A 44 -3.14 -0.90 19.79
C SER A 44 -3.96 -0.07 18.81
N LEU A 45 -5.12 -0.58 18.35
CA LEU A 45 -6.06 0.18 17.52
C LEU A 45 -6.64 1.39 18.26
N ALA A 46 -7.07 1.23 19.51
CA ALA A 46 -7.66 2.32 20.28
C ALA A 46 -6.71 3.50 20.50
N ILE A 47 -5.42 3.23 20.72
CA ILE A 47 -4.36 4.24 20.77
C ILE A 47 -4.17 4.90 19.41
N LEU A 48 -4.06 4.10 18.34
CA LEU A 48 -3.88 4.61 16.98
C LEU A 48 -5.05 5.49 16.51
N MET A 49 -6.26 5.14 16.91
CA MET A 49 -7.51 5.87 16.62
C MET A 49 -7.70 7.10 17.52
N GLY A 50 -6.86 7.29 18.54
CA GLY A 50 -6.96 8.39 19.51
C GLY A 50 -8.14 8.26 20.48
N ILE A 51 -8.78 7.09 20.55
CA ILE A 51 -9.88 6.80 21.50
C ILE A 51 -9.33 6.73 22.92
N LEU A 52 -8.17 6.09 23.07
CA LEU A 52 -7.43 6.00 24.31
C LEU A 52 -6.07 6.67 24.17
N LYS A 53 -5.49 7.01 25.32
CA LYS A 53 -4.10 7.39 25.48
C LYS A 53 -3.45 6.46 26.51
N TYR A 54 -2.13 6.43 26.51
CA TYR A 54 -1.34 5.64 27.44
C TYR A 54 -0.29 6.51 28.12
N ASP A 55 -0.08 6.30 29.41
CA ASP A 55 1.03 6.86 30.20
C ASP A 55 1.47 5.84 31.27
N GLU A 56 2.39 6.23 32.17
CA GLU A 56 2.86 5.38 33.28
C GLU A 56 1.73 4.85 34.18
N GLY A 57 0.61 5.56 34.25
CA GLY A 57 -0.59 5.17 35.01
C GLY A 57 -1.58 4.32 34.23
N GLY A 58 -1.22 3.83 33.03
CA GLY A 58 -2.04 2.94 32.19
C GLY A 58 -2.90 3.66 31.15
N TYR A 59 -3.93 2.97 30.66
CA TYR A 59 -4.82 3.49 29.62
C TYR A 59 -5.83 4.48 30.20
N TYR A 60 -6.06 5.59 29.49
CA TYR A 60 -7.07 6.58 29.84
C TYR A 60 -7.80 7.15 28.63
N ASP A 61 -9.06 7.56 28.80
CA ASP A 61 -9.85 8.21 27.75
C ASP A 61 -9.69 9.74 27.76
N ILE A 62 -10.32 10.42 26.81
CA ILE A 62 -10.31 11.89 26.69
C ILE A 62 -10.84 12.64 27.92
N SER A 63 -11.62 11.97 28.79
CA SER A 63 -12.12 12.54 30.05
C SER A 63 -11.15 12.35 31.22
N GLY A 64 -10.04 11.63 31.00
CA GLY A 64 -9.05 11.28 32.02
C GLY A 64 -9.43 10.04 32.84
N LYS A 65 -10.51 9.32 32.50
CA LYS A 65 -10.89 8.09 33.19
C LYS A 65 -9.91 6.97 32.83
N ARG A 66 -9.38 6.30 33.85
CA ARG A 66 -8.38 5.23 33.70
C ARG A 66 -9.01 3.84 33.66
N PHE A 67 -8.35 2.92 32.97
CA PHE A 67 -8.79 1.55 32.75
C PHE A 67 -7.64 0.56 32.87
N THR A 68 -7.93 -0.64 33.36
CA THR A 68 -7.04 -1.79 33.14
C THR A 68 -7.09 -2.20 31.66
N PRO A 69 -6.09 -2.94 31.13
CA PRO A 69 -6.09 -3.40 29.74
C PRO A 69 -7.38 -4.15 29.34
N ALA A 70 -7.85 -5.08 30.18
CA ALA A 70 -9.09 -5.82 29.92
C ALA A 70 -10.34 -4.92 29.91
N GLN A 71 -10.43 -3.95 30.84
CA GLN A 71 -11.55 -3.00 30.88
C GLN A 71 -11.54 -2.05 29.69
N ALA A 72 -10.35 -1.58 29.31
CA ALA A 72 -10.15 -0.73 28.14
C ALA A 72 -10.58 -1.48 26.87
N ALA A 73 -10.03 -2.68 26.63
CA ALA A 73 -10.33 -3.49 25.45
C ALA A 73 -11.83 -3.82 25.34
N ALA A 74 -12.47 -4.20 26.44
CA ALA A 74 -13.92 -4.48 26.45
C ALA A 74 -14.76 -3.24 26.12
N ARG A 75 -14.36 -2.06 26.62
CA ARG A 75 -15.06 -0.79 26.36
C ARG A 75 -14.96 -0.36 24.90
N ILE A 76 -13.78 -0.46 24.29
CA ILE A 76 -13.51 0.10 22.97
C ILE A 76 -13.78 -0.89 21.83
N LYS A 77 -14.13 -2.15 22.14
CA LYS A 77 -14.25 -3.24 21.17
C LYS A 77 -15.09 -2.82 19.95
N ASP A 78 -16.33 -2.38 20.18
CA ASP A 78 -17.25 -2.08 19.09
C ASP A 78 -16.75 -0.87 18.28
N GLU A 79 -16.31 0.20 18.94
CA GLU A 79 -15.79 1.40 18.29
C GLU A 79 -14.55 1.10 17.42
N ALA A 80 -13.60 0.28 17.93
CA ALA A 80 -12.41 -0.11 17.19
C ALA A 80 -12.73 -1.04 16.00
N LEU A 81 -13.66 -1.98 16.17
CA LEU A 81 -14.10 -2.86 15.08
C LEU A 81 -14.87 -2.07 14.01
N GLU A 82 -15.71 -1.13 14.43
CA GLU A 82 -16.52 -0.32 13.53
C GLU A 82 -15.73 0.73 12.76
N GLY A 83 -14.69 1.29 13.39
CA GLY A 83 -13.80 2.30 12.83
C GLY A 83 -12.65 1.76 11.98
N THR A 84 -12.64 0.47 11.64
CA THR A 84 -11.60 -0.18 10.84
C THR A 84 -12.17 -0.96 9.66
N LEU A 85 -11.30 -1.48 8.79
CA LEU A 85 -11.63 -2.20 7.56
C LEU A 85 -12.45 -1.35 6.56
N ILE A 86 -13.05 -2.01 5.57
CA ILE A 86 -14.00 -1.38 4.65
C ILE A 86 -15.22 -0.88 5.42
N ARG A 87 -15.59 0.38 5.18
CA ARG A 87 -16.76 1.04 5.76
C ARG A 87 -17.21 2.23 4.92
N LYS A 88 -18.30 2.87 5.33
CA LYS A 88 -18.79 4.10 4.67
C LYS A 88 -17.71 5.19 4.69
N ILE A 89 -17.54 5.89 3.58
CA ILE A 89 -16.63 7.05 3.47
C ILE A 89 -17.11 8.13 4.45
N THR A 90 -16.19 8.61 5.28
CA THR A 90 -16.47 9.63 6.29
C THR A 90 -16.08 11.02 5.79
N ARG A 91 -16.66 12.06 6.39
CA ARG A 91 -16.42 13.47 6.05
C ARG A 91 -14.97 13.93 6.28
N ASP A 92 -14.16 13.13 6.98
CA ASP A 92 -12.72 13.36 7.10
C ASP A 92 -11.99 13.24 5.76
N TYR A 93 -12.61 12.58 4.77
CA TYR A 93 -12.14 12.50 3.39
C TYR A 93 -12.88 13.52 2.52
N PHE A 94 -14.19 13.30 2.34
CA PHE A 94 -15.13 14.22 1.69
C PHE A 94 -16.57 13.80 1.96
N ASP A 95 -17.56 14.66 1.69
CA ASP A 95 -18.97 14.31 1.83
C ASP A 95 -19.48 13.60 0.56
N VAL A 96 -19.77 12.30 0.66
CA VAL A 96 -20.27 11.49 -0.46
C VAL A 96 -21.65 11.92 -0.96
N ASP A 97 -22.43 12.62 -0.15
CA ASP A 97 -23.76 13.12 -0.51
C ASP A 97 -23.73 14.60 -0.95
N ALA A 98 -22.57 15.26 -0.87
CA ALA A 98 -22.40 16.68 -1.18
C ALA A 98 -20.96 17.03 -1.66
N ILE A 99 -20.51 16.40 -2.74
CA ILE A 99 -19.23 16.71 -3.40
C ILE A 99 -19.35 18.07 -4.09
N ALA A 100 -18.43 18.99 -3.77
CA ALA A 100 -18.38 20.30 -4.41
C ALA A 100 -17.91 20.20 -5.86
N GLY A 101 -18.68 20.80 -6.78
CA GLY A 101 -18.35 20.89 -8.19
C GLY A 101 -18.88 22.18 -8.82
N HIS A 102 -18.83 22.27 -10.15
CA HIS A 102 -19.36 23.41 -10.89
C HIS A 102 -20.38 22.96 -11.93
N ALA A 103 -21.56 23.58 -11.93
CA ALA A 103 -22.52 23.46 -13.03
C ALA A 103 -22.32 24.62 -14.02
N LYS A 104 -22.50 24.34 -15.32
CA LYS A 104 -22.54 25.38 -16.34
C LYS A 104 -23.90 26.08 -16.26
N LEU A 105 -23.88 27.40 -16.12
CA LEU A 105 -25.06 28.25 -16.21
C LEU A 105 -24.88 29.16 -17.43
N ASN A 106 -25.81 29.07 -18.38
CA ASN A 106 -25.86 29.99 -19.52
C ASN A 106 -26.92 31.06 -19.22
N MET A 107 -26.53 32.32 -19.33
CA MET A 107 -27.39 33.48 -19.14
C MET A 107 -27.49 34.23 -20.46
N ALA A 108 -28.70 34.41 -20.98
CA ALA A 108 -28.95 35.24 -22.17
C ALA A 108 -29.63 36.55 -21.76
N SER A 109 -29.16 37.67 -22.28
CA SER A 109 -29.81 38.95 -22.09
C SER A 109 -31.01 39.12 -23.02
N GLY A 110 -32.09 39.75 -22.52
CA GLY A 110 -33.11 40.34 -23.39
C GLY A 110 -32.61 41.61 -24.09
N GLU A 111 -33.52 42.35 -24.74
CA GLU A 111 -33.19 43.57 -25.50
C GLU A 111 -32.47 44.66 -24.66
N GLU A 112 -32.78 44.76 -23.36
CA GLU A 112 -32.19 45.77 -22.45
C GLU A 112 -30.82 45.38 -21.86
N GLY A 113 -30.30 44.19 -22.17
CA GLY A 113 -29.09 43.67 -21.52
C GLY A 113 -29.32 43.25 -20.06
N PHE A 114 -28.26 42.84 -19.36
CA PHE A 114 -28.25 42.80 -17.89
C PHE A 114 -26.94 43.36 -17.35
N SER A 115 -26.96 43.89 -16.12
CA SER A 115 -25.78 44.53 -15.53
C SER A 115 -25.49 44.06 -14.11
N PHE A 116 -24.20 44.03 -13.76
CA PHE A 116 -23.74 43.67 -12.42
C PHE A 116 -22.41 44.37 -12.09
N ASN A 117 -22.10 44.53 -10.80
CA ASN A 117 -20.93 45.28 -10.33
C ASN A 117 -19.86 44.34 -9.74
N ILE A 118 -18.63 44.37 -10.24
CA ILE A 118 -17.50 43.55 -9.75
C ILE A 118 -16.30 44.41 -9.35
N SER A 119 -15.29 43.80 -8.72
CA SER A 119 -13.98 44.44 -8.58
C SER A 119 -13.27 44.48 -9.94
N ALA A 120 -12.58 45.59 -10.25
CA ALA A 120 -11.79 45.71 -11.49
C ALA A 120 -10.74 44.59 -11.63
N ARG A 121 -10.27 43.99 -10.51
CA ARG A 121 -9.30 42.88 -10.52
C ARG A 121 -9.88 41.54 -11.02
N GLN A 122 -11.21 41.43 -11.08
CA GLN A 122 -11.92 40.22 -11.51
C GLN A 122 -12.27 40.25 -13.01
N LEU A 123 -11.92 41.34 -13.71
CA LEU A 123 -12.16 41.47 -15.15
C LEU A 123 -11.41 40.36 -15.92
N PRO A 124 -12.11 39.61 -16.79
CA PRO A 124 -11.45 38.67 -17.69
C PRO A 124 -10.50 39.39 -18.65
N GLN A 125 -9.45 38.71 -19.08
CA GLN A 125 -8.50 39.20 -20.08
C GLN A 125 -8.27 38.11 -21.14
N PRO A 126 -8.63 38.36 -22.42
CA PRO A 126 -9.33 39.56 -22.93
C PRO A 126 -10.76 39.68 -22.40
N LEU A 127 -11.35 40.88 -22.50
CA LEU A 127 -12.75 41.10 -22.15
C LEU A 127 -13.65 40.27 -23.10
N PRO A 128 -14.70 39.58 -22.60
CA PRO A 128 -15.59 38.82 -23.46
C PRO A 128 -16.36 39.72 -24.44
N ALA A 129 -16.72 39.17 -25.61
CA ALA A 129 -17.53 39.89 -26.59
C ALA A 129 -18.91 40.25 -26.02
N GLY A 130 -19.43 41.44 -26.36
CA GLY A 130 -20.72 41.93 -25.86
C GLY A 130 -20.70 42.46 -24.43
N TRP A 131 -19.54 42.45 -23.76
CA TRP A 131 -19.38 43.08 -22.44
C TRP A 131 -18.96 44.54 -22.59
N HIS A 132 -19.68 45.43 -21.91
CA HIS A 132 -19.35 46.84 -21.75
C HIS A 132 -18.96 47.13 -20.30
N VAL A 133 -17.86 47.86 -20.11
CA VAL A 133 -17.29 48.16 -18.79
C VAL A 133 -17.43 49.66 -18.51
N GLU A 134 -18.07 50.01 -17.40
CA GLU A 134 -18.15 51.36 -16.87
C GLU A 134 -17.40 51.42 -15.53
N GLU A 135 -16.47 52.36 -15.37
CA GLU A 135 -15.75 52.53 -14.11
C GLU A 135 -16.65 53.12 -13.02
N LEU A 136 -16.56 52.57 -11.81
CA LEU A 136 -17.22 53.06 -10.62
C LEU A 136 -16.19 53.49 -9.56
N ALA A 137 -16.66 54.09 -8.47
CA ALA A 137 -15.82 54.41 -7.32
C ALA A 137 -15.19 53.14 -6.69
N GLU A 138 -14.12 53.35 -5.90
CA GLU A 138 -13.48 52.30 -5.08
C GLU A 138 -12.95 51.08 -5.87
N ARG A 139 -12.46 51.30 -7.10
CA ARG A 139 -11.89 50.24 -7.98
C ARG A 139 -12.90 49.14 -8.32
N ARG A 140 -14.18 49.51 -8.39
CA ARG A 140 -15.26 48.67 -8.91
C ARG A 140 -15.58 49.07 -10.34
N VAL A 141 -16.18 48.14 -11.08
CA VAL A 141 -16.68 48.37 -12.42
C VAL A 141 -18.09 47.82 -12.53
N ARG A 142 -18.95 48.49 -13.30
CA ARG A 142 -20.22 47.94 -13.77
C ARG A 142 -19.96 47.25 -15.10
N ILE A 143 -20.38 46.01 -15.19
CA ILE A 143 -20.45 45.26 -16.44
C ILE A 143 -21.89 45.32 -16.93
N THR A 144 -22.07 45.65 -18.20
CA THR A 144 -23.31 45.44 -18.93
C THR A 144 -23.06 44.40 -20.01
N VAL A 145 -23.82 43.31 -19.98
CA VAL A 145 -23.73 42.22 -20.96
C VAL A 145 -24.86 42.37 -21.97
N GLN A 146 -24.50 42.43 -23.25
CA GLN A 146 -25.39 42.33 -24.39
C GLN A 146 -25.09 41.01 -25.12
N GLY A 147 -26.04 40.07 -25.10
CA GLY A 147 -25.89 38.72 -25.64
C GLY A 147 -25.86 37.65 -24.56
N GLU A 148 -25.03 36.61 -24.77
CA GLU A 148 -24.92 35.48 -23.84
C GLU A 148 -23.70 35.59 -22.93
N MET A 149 -23.84 35.10 -21.70
CA MET A 149 -22.78 34.91 -20.73
C MET A 149 -22.84 33.50 -20.18
N ASP A 150 -21.77 32.74 -20.39
CA ASP A 150 -21.54 31.48 -19.71
C ASP A 150 -20.84 31.73 -18.37
N CYS A 151 -21.41 31.21 -17.29
CA CYS A 151 -20.79 31.20 -15.97
C CYS A 151 -20.75 29.79 -15.39
N LYS A 152 -19.89 29.63 -14.38
CA LYS A 152 -19.84 28.44 -13.53
C LYS A 152 -20.43 28.81 -12.19
N ILE A 153 -21.38 28.02 -11.72
CA ILE A 153 -21.95 28.13 -10.37
C ILE A 153 -21.55 26.91 -9.57
N GLU A 154 -21.35 27.09 -8.26
CA GLU A 154 -21.15 25.96 -7.36
C GLU A 154 -22.37 25.03 -7.39
N ALA A 155 -22.11 23.74 -7.44
CA ALA A 155 -23.11 22.69 -7.38
C ALA A 155 -22.64 21.58 -6.44
N LEU A 156 -23.59 20.88 -5.84
CA LEU A 156 -23.32 19.71 -5.02
C LEU A 156 -23.74 18.45 -5.77
N LEU A 157 -22.84 17.47 -5.78
CA LEU A 157 -23.03 16.18 -6.44
C LEU A 157 -23.02 15.07 -5.39
N ARG A 158 -23.86 14.06 -5.60
CA ARG A 158 -23.83 12.83 -4.80
C ARG A 158 -23.16 11.72 -5.61
N THR A 159 -22.25 10.97 -4.99
CA THR A 159 -21.67 9.77 -5.58
C THR A 159 -22.44 8.51 -5.19
N GLU A 160 -22.53 7.56 -6.12
CA GLU A 160 -23.10 6.22 -5.86
C GLU A 160 -22.12 5.30 -5.11
N VAL A 161 -20.83 5.67 -5.05
CA VAL A 161 -19.79 4.92 -4.32
C VAL A 161 -19.71 5.47 -2.90
N GLN A 162 -20.24 4.69 -1.96
CA GLN A 162 -20.43 5.13 -0.57
C GLN A 162 -19.40 4.52 0.40
N ALA A 163 -18.63 3.51 -0.02
CA ALA A 163 -17.72 2.76 0.85
C ALA A 163 -16.30 2.68 0.30
N ALA A 164 -15.32 2.63 1.20
CA ALA A 164 -13.90 2.47 0.89
C ALA A 164 -13.17 1.75 2.03
N GLY A 165 -11.99 1.20 1.74
CA GLY A 165 -11.02 0.78 2.74
C GLY A 165 -10.25 2.01 3.24
N LEU A 166 -10.55 2.45 4.45
CA LEU A 166 -9.99 3.66 5.05
C LEU A 166 -9.06 3.30 6.21
N LEU A 167 -7.98 4.05 6.43
CA LEU A 167 -7.18 3.97 7.67
C LEU A 167 -8.09 4.01 8.91
N PRO A 168 -7.68 3.44 10.06
CA PRO A 168 -8.50 3.45 11.28
C PRO A 168 -9.03 4.85 11.61
N GLN A 169 -10.31 4.94 11.94
CA GLN A 169 -10.98 6.21 12.22
C GLN A 169 -10.22 7.00 13.28
N GLY A 170 -9.93 8.28 13.00
CA GLY A 170 -9.14 9.14 13.88
C GLY A 170 -7.63 9.13 13.62
N PHE A 171 -7.08 8.09 12.99
CA PHE A 171 -5.65 8.05 12.67
C PHE A 171 -5.33 8.95 11.47
N ARG A 172 -4.46 9.95 11.69
CA ARG A 172 -4.00 10.90 10.68
C ARG A 172 -2.48 10.84 10.58
N PRO A 173 -1.89 10.24 9.52
CA PRO A 173 -0.43 10.12 9.38
C PRO A 173 0.31 11.45 9.49
N GLY A 174 -0.28 12.55 9.01
CA GLY A 174 0.29 13.90 9.08
C GLY A 174 0.48 14.45 10.50
N ASP A 175 -0.21 13.92 11.52
CA ASP A 175 -0.14 14.42 12.90
C ASP A 175 1.12 13.94 13.63
N HIS A 176 1.86 12.97 13.06
CA HIS A 176 2.99 12.31 13.71
C HIS A 176 4.37 12.85 13.30
N TYR A 177 4.43 13.84 12.41
CA TYR A 177 5.67 14.52 12.02
C TYR A 177 5.36 15.89 11.40
N ASN A 178 6.39 16.69 11.07
CA ASN A 178 6.19 17.95 10.37
C ASN A 178 5.79 17.73 8.89
N SER A 179 4.49 17.55 8.66
CA SER A 179 3.90 17.12 7.39
C SER A 179 3.37 18.26 6.52
N GLN A 180 3.71 19.51 6.85
CA GLN A 180 3.11 20.68 6.21
C GLN A 180 3.26 20.65 4.68
N PHE A 181 2.13 20.78 3.98
CA PHE A 181 2.01 20.72 2.52
C PHE A 181 2.30 19.36 1.88
N HIS A 182 2.54 18.30 2.65
CA HIS A 182 2.73 16.98 2.07
C HIS A 182 1.38 16.38 1.69
N PRO A 183 1.23 15.86 0.46
CA PRO A 183 0.12 15.01 0.11
C PRO A 183 -0.06 13.83 1.05
N ARG A 184 -1.29 13.37 1.22
CA ARG A 184 -1.65 12.27 2.12
C ARG A 184 -0.86 11.00 1.84
N ALA A 185 -0.65 10.63 0.57
CA ALA A 185 0.14 9.45 0.22
C ALA A 185 1.61 9.57 0.65
N LEU A 186 2.21 10.77 0.62
CA LEU A 186 3.58 11.00 1.13
C LEU A 186 3.63 10.94 2.66
N GLN A 187 2.59 11.44 3.34
CA GLN A 187 2.46 11.25 4.78
C GLN A 187 2.41 9.77 5.15
N MET A 188 1.60 8.99 4.43
CA MET A 188 1.53 7.55 4.62
C MET A 188 2.84 6.85 4.26
N ALA A 189 3.58 7.32 3.25
CA ALA A 189 4.88 6.77 2.88
C ALA A 189 5.92 6.94 4.01
N ILE A 190 6.06 8.16 4.54
CA ILE A 190 6.99 8.46 5.65
C ILE A 190 6.66 7.62 6.88
N VAL A 191 5.39 7.62 7.31
CA VAL A 191 4.99 6.92 8.53
C VAL A 191 5.08 5.40 8.34
N GLY A 192 4.66 4.86 7.19
CA GLY A 192 4.75 3.43 6.90
C GLY A 192 6.18 2.91 6.74
N ALA A 193 7.07 3.68 6.10
CA ALA A 193 8.49 3.32 6.00
C ALA A 193 9.19 3.39 7.36
N SER A 194 8.88 4.41 8.17
CA SER A 194 9.38 4.50 9.55
C SER A 194 8.98 3.28 10.37
N ASP A 195 7.72 2.82 10.24
CA ASP A 195 7.26 1.61 10.90
C ASP A 195 8.07 0.37 10.50
N ALA A 196 8.34 0.19 9.20
CA ALA A 196 9.15 -0.93 8.72
C ALA A 196 10.61 -0.85 9.20
N ILE A 197 11.23 0.33 9.19
CA ILE A 197 12.61 0.53 9.62
C ILE A 197 12.76 0.33 11.14
N ASN A 198 11.85 0.87 11.93
CA ASN A 198 11.87 0.68 13.39
C ASN A 198 11.59 -0.78 13.78
N ALA A 199 10.72 -1.47 13.03
CA ALA A 199 10.43 -2.89 13.22
C ALA A 199 11.61 -3.83 12.92
N LEU A 200 12.67 -3.35 12.26
CA LEU A 200 13.89 -4.13 12.00
C LEU A 200 14.59 -4.56 13.30
N GLY A 201 14.44 -3.79 14.39
CA GLY A 201 15.12 -4.07 15.65
C GLY A 201 16.63 -3.90 15.60
N ILE A 202 17.15 -3.28 14.54
CA ILE A 202 18.57 -2.94 14.35
C ILE A 202 18.62 -1.44 14.05
N PRO A 203 19.44 -0.64 14.77
CA PRO A 203 19.63 0.76 14.44
C PRO A 203 20.10 0.94 12.99
N TRP A 204 19.46 1.83 12.24
CA TRP A 204 19.74 1.99 10.80
C TRP A 204 21.23 2.27 10.49
N ARG A 205 21.90 3.05 11.36
CA ARG A 205 23.35 3.32 11.24
C ARG A 205 24.20 2.05 11.28
N GLU A 206 23.82 1.05 12.06
CA GLU A 206 24.55 -0.23 12.10
C GLU A 206 24.40 -1.01 10.79
N VAL A 207 23.25 -0.92 10.13
CA VAL A 207 23.04 -1.48 8.79
C VAL A 207 23.92 -0.75 7.78
N GLN A 208 23.89 0.58 7.78
CA GLN A 208 24.70 1.41 6.87
C GLN A 208 26.20 1.15 7.03
N ALA A 209 26.69 0.97 8.26
CA ALA A 209 28.09 0.63 8.53
C ALA A 209 28.54 -0.73 7.93
N LYS A 210 27.61 -1.62 7.56
CA LYS A 210 27.94 -2.93 6.96
C LYS A 210 27.94 -2.94 5.44
N ILE A 211 27.42 -1.91 4.78
CA ILE A 211 27.30 -1.86 3.32
C ILE A 211 28.04 -0.64 2.76
N THR A 212 28.39 -0.68 1.48
CA THR A 212 28.82 0.55 0.78
C THR A 212 27.60 1.42 0.45
N PRO A 213 27.76 2.74 0.24
CA PRO A 213 26.63 3.67 0.06
C PRO A 213 25.70 3.30 -1.11
N ASP A 214 26.26 2.72 -2.17
CA ASP A 214 25.56 2.27 -3.38
C ASP A 214 24.85 0.91 -3.24
N GLN A 215 25.10 0.17 -2.16
CA GLN A 215 24.49 -1.14 -1.89
C GLN A 215 23.13 -1.07 -1.19
N LEU A 216 22.57 0.12 -1.03
CA LEU A 216 21.21 0.35 -0.56
C LEU A 216 20.31 0.68 -1.76
N GLY A 217 19.14 0.03 -1.84
CA GLY A 217 18.12 0.33 -2.85
C GLY A 217 16.78 0.77 -2.23
N VAL A 218 16.12 1.77 -2.82
CA VAL A 218 14.76 2.19 -2.44
C VAL A 218 13.81 2.09 -3.63
N TYR A 219 12.78 1.26 -3.49
CA TYR A 219 11.81 0.93 -4.53
C TYR A 219 10.41 1.28 -4.05
N SER A 220 9.89 2.44 -4.45
CA SER A 220 8.57 2.88 -4.03
C SER A 220 7.95 3.86 -5.03
N GLY A 221 6.63 3.94 -5.01
CA GLY A 221 5.85 4.84 -5.84
C GLY A 221 4.37 4.56 -5.69
N ASN A 222 3.56 5.25 -6.48
CA ASN A 222 2.13 5.02 -6.56
C ASN A 222 1.60 5.24 -7.98
N ILE A 223 0.41 4.74 -8.30
CA ILE A 223 -0.04 4.68 -9.69
C ILE A 223 -0.67 5.99 -10.13
N MET A 224 -1.37 6.67 -9.23
CA MET A 224 -2.13 7.87 -9.54
C MET A 224 -1.30 9.15 -9.46
N GLY A 225 -0.08 9.07 -8.88
CA GLY A 225 0.55 10.25 -8.30
C GLY A 225 -0.22 10.72 -7.05
N GLN A 226 0.10 11.91 -6.57
CA GLN A 226 -0.61 12.52 -5.45
C GLN A 226 -1.74 13.40 -5.98
N LEU A 227 -2.98 12.90 -6.00
CA LEU A 227 -4.14 13.60 -6.58
C LEU A 227 -4.95 14.45 -5.58
N ASP A 228 -4.43 14.70 -4.38
CA ASP A 228 -5.05 15.64 -3.44
C ASP A 228 -4.64 17.11 -3.71
N ASP A 229 -5.19 18.03 -2.92
CA ASP A 229 -4.96 19.48 -3.06
C ASP A 229 -3.49 19.90 -2.90
N TYR A 230 -2.66 19.07 -2.27
CA TYR A 230 -1.24 19.34 -2.05
C TYR A 230 -0.33 18.81 -3.17
N GLY A 231 -0.85 17.95 -4.06
CA GLY A 231 -0.15 17.43 -5.22
C GLY A 231 -0.76 17.89 -6.54
N PHE A 232 -0.93 16.95 -7.46
CA PHE A 232 -1.52 17.15 -8.78
C PHE A 232 -2.99 17.54 -8.75
N GLY A 233 -3.78 17.14 -7.75
CA GLY A 233 -5.17 17.60 -7.60
C GLY A 233 -5.23 19.13 -7.50
N GLY A 234 -4.44 19.68 -6.58
CA GLY A 234 -4.27 21.12 -6.47
C GLY A 234 -3.69 21.78 -7.73
N MET A 235 -2.69 21.15 -8.35
CA MET A 235 -2.08 21.65 -9.60
C MET A 235 -3.11 21.81 -10.72
N LEU A 236 -3.95 20.80 -10.94
CA LEU A 236 -4.91 20.74 -12.03
C LEU A 236 -6.15 21.61 -11.75
N GLN A 237 -6.51 21.79 -10.47
CA GLN A 237 -7.75 22.48 -10.09
C GLN A 237 -7.57 23.94 -9.70
N SER A 238 -6.37 24.38 -9.27
CA SER A 238 -6.17 25.73 -8.70
C SER A 238 -6.72 26.84 -9.60
N ARG A 239 -6.40 26.80 -10.90
CA ARG A 239 -6.89 27.82 -11.86
C ARG A 239 -8.39 27.76 -12.09
N LEU A 240 -8.98 26.56 -12.05
CA LEU A 240 -10.43 26.36 -12.15
C LEU A 240 -11.16 26.84 -10.89
N LYS A 241 -10.52 26.79 -9.72
CA LYS A 241 -10.99 27.31 -8.43
C LYS A 241 -10.63 28.81 -8.21
N GLY A 242 -10.03 29.48 -9.19
CA GLY A 242 -9.69 30.91 -9.10
C GLY A 242 -8.39 31.25 -8.34
N HIS A 243 -7.56 30.25 -8.04
CA HIS A 243 -6.28 30.41 -7.36
C HIS A 243 -5.08 30.13 -8.28
N ARG A 244 -3.87 30.45 -7.81
CA ARG A 244 -2.62 30.07 -8.48
C ARG A 244 -2.16 28.71 -7.98
N VAL A 245 -1.57 27.93 -8.87
CA VAL A 245 -0.81 26.71 -8.51
C VAL A 245 0.33 27.08 -7.57
N SER A 246 0.53 26.29 -6.52
CA SER A 246 1.62 26.44 -5.55
C SER A 246 2.94 25.90 -6.09
N ALA A 247 4.08 26.36 -5.55
CA ALA A 247 5.40 25.88 -5.96
C ALA A 247 5.64 24.39 -5.65
N LYS A 248 4.85 23.80 -4.74
CA LYS A 248 5.04 22.42 -4.25
C LYS A 248 4.14 21.40 -4.94
N GLN A 249 2.98 21.82 -5.47
CA GLN A 249 1.97 20.91 -6.03
C GLN A 249 2.48 20.06 -7.18
N CYS A 250 3.27 20.64 -8.09
CA CYS A 250 3.86 19.90 -9.21
C CYS A 250 4.92 18.88 -8.73
N PRO A 251 6.00 19.28 -8.02
CA PRO A 251 7.02 18.32 -7.61
C PRO A 251 6.49 17.26 -6.63
N LEU A 252 5.69 17.64 -5.63
CA LEU A 252 5.10 16.69 -4.68
C LEU A 252 3.99 15.82 -5.31
N GLY A 253 3.53 16.16 -6.51
CA GLY A 253 2.56 15.41 -7.29
C GLY A 253 3.11 14.15 -7.97
N LEU A 254 4.43 14.09 -8.18
CA LEU A 254 5.09 13.02 -8.93
C LEU A 254 4.97 11.66 -8.23
N ASN A 255 4.67 10.63 -9.01
CA ASN A 255 4.51 9.25 -8.53
C ASN A 255 5.75 8.65 -7.87
N SER A 256 6.96 9.14 -8.19
CA SER A 256 8.22 8.70 -7.57
C SER A 256 8.44 9.25 -6.16
N MET A 257 7.69 10.29 -5.75
CA MET A 257 7.94 10.99 -4.50
C MET A 257 7.87 10.08 -3.27
N CYS A 258 7.17 8.95 -3.33
CA CYS A 258 7.20 7.95 -2.26
C CYS A 258 8.61 7.33 -2.08
N ALA A 259 9.38 7.11 -3.14
CA ALA A 259 10.79 6.68 -3.00
C ALA A 259 11.69 7.86 -2.65
N ASP A 260 11.49 9.00 -3.31
CA ASP A 260 12.34 10.18 -3.14
C ASP A 260 12.32 10.70 -1.69
N PHE A 261 11.15 10.73 -1.05
CA PHE A 261 11.01 11.12 0.35
C PHE A 261 11.68 10.16 1.32
N LEU A 262 11.69 8.87 1.01
CA LEU A 262 12.41 7.87 1.82
C LEU A 262 13.93 8.09 1.72
N ASN A 263 14.44 8.28 0.51
CA ASN A 263 15.86 8.58 0.30
C ASN A 263 16.26 9.86 1.04
N ALA A 264 15.51 10.95 0.81
CA ALA A 264 15.87 12.28 1.29
C ALA A 264 15.65 12.48 2.79
N TYR A 265 14.57 11.91 3.36
CA TYR A 265 14.10 12.29 4.69
C TYR A 265 13.95 11.13 5.68
N VAL A 266 14.11 9.88 5.24
CA VAL A 266 14.05 8.71 6.15
C VAL A 266 15.43 8.06 6.28
N LEU A 267 16.08 7.75 5.16
CA LEU A 267 17.28 6.92 5.13
C LEU A 267 18.57 7.70 4.90
N GLY A 268 18.50 8.91 4.34
CA GLY A 268 19.68 9.67 3.89
C GLY A 268 20.47 8.89 2.84
N SER A 269 19.77 8.22 1.92
CA SER A 269 20.38 7.29 0.96
C SER A 269 20.93 8.02 -0.26
N VAL A 270 22.14 7.61 -0.68
CA VAL A 270 22.74 7.94 -1.99
C VAL A 270 22.78 6.73 -2.93
N GLY A 271 22.11 5.65 -2.54
CA GLY A 271 22.11 4.39 -3.26
C GLY A 271 21.11 4.34 -4.42
N HIS A 272 20.84 3.13 -4.90
CA HIS A 272 19.90 2.91 -6.01
C HIS A 272 18.47 3.34 -5.65
N THR A 273 17.74 3.91 -6.61
CA THR A 273 16.32 4.19 -6.42
C THR A 273 15.50 3.98 -7.69
N SER A 274 14.27 3.51 -7.53
CA SER A 274 13.35 3.23 -8.63
C SER A 274 11.88 3.31 -8.21
N ALA A 275 11.02 3.68 -9.15
CA ALA A 275 9.57 3.71 -8.99
C ALA A 275 8.93 2.99 -10.19
N THR A 276 8.83 1.66 -10.13
CA THR A 276 8.31 0.86 -11.24
C THR A 276 6.79 0.72 -11.12
N LEU A 277 6.05 1.18 -12.13
CA LEU A 277 4.58 1.12 -12.13
C LEU A 277 4.04 -0.03 -12.99
N GLY A 278 3.14 -0.81 -12.40
CA GLY A 278 2.44 -1.95 -13.03
C GLY A 278 0.94 -1.92 -12.75
N ALA A 279 0.33 -0.73 -12.74
CA ALA A 279 -1.04 -0.50 -12.27
C ALA A 279 -1.26 -1.15 -10.87
N CYS A 280 -2.36 -1.85 -10.66
CA CYS A 280 -2.67 -2.55 -9.39
C CYS A 280 -1.67 -3.67 -8.99
N ALA A 281 -0.70 -4.03 -9.86
CA ALA A 281 0.38 -4.96 -9.56
C ALA A 281 1.71 -4.27 -9.16
N THR A 282 1.71 -2.94 -9.00
CA THR A 282 2.91 -2.11 -8.78
C THR A 282 3.83 -2.58 -7.66
N PHE A 283 3.31 -2.94 -6.48
CA PHE A 283 4.19 -3.42 -5.40
C PHE A 283 5.02 -4.65 -5.81
N LEU A 284 4.45 -5.62 -6.55
CA LEU A 284 5.23 -6.74 -7.08
C LEU A 284 6.24 -6.33 -8.16
N TYR A 285 5.99 -5.25 -8.92
CA TYR A 285 6.97 -4.72 -9.88
C TYR A 285 8.18 -4.14 -9.14
N ASN A 286 7.95 -3.35 -8.08
CA ASN A 286 9.01 -2.86 -7.20
C ASN A 286 9.75 -4.01 -6.51
N LEU A 287 9.03 -5.02 -6.02
CA LEU A 287 9.63 -6.20 -5.40
C LEU A 287 10.49 -7.00 -6.38
N ASN A 288 10.04 -7.14 -7.63
CA ASN A 288 10.83 -7.79 -8.68
C ASN A 288 12.16 -7.06 -8.91
N ALA A 289 12.13 -5.73 -9.08
CA ALA A 289 13.34 -4.94 -9.29
C ALA A 289 14.35 -5.14 -8.15
N ALA A 290 13.90 -5.03 -6.89
CA ALA A 290 14.75 -5.24 -5.73
C ALA A 290 15.31 -6.67 -5.62
N VAL A 291 14.49 -7.69 -5.88
CA VAL A 291 14.92 -9.10 -5.86
C VAL A 291 15.99 -9.36 -6.90
N GLU A 292 15.82 -8.85 -8.11
CA GLU A 292 16.80 -9.02 -9.18
C GLU A 292 18.09 -8.22 -8.92
N ASP A 293 18.01 -7.03 -8.31
CA ASP A 293 19.18 -6.25 -7.90
C ASP A 293 19.99 -6.93 -6.77
N ILE A 294 19.33 -7.54 -5.78
CA ILE A 294 20.00 -8.34 -4.73
C ILE A 294 20.66 -9.58 -5.32
N LYS A 295 19.96 -10.31 -6.20
CA LYS A 295 20.51 -11.52 -6.83
C LYS A 295 21.71 -11.24 -7.72
N ALA A 296 21.69 -10.09 -8.41
CA ALA A 296 22.80 -9.62 -9.23
C ALA A 296 23.97 -9.05 -8.41
N GLY A 297 23.81 -8.89 -7.09
CA GLY A 297 24.84 -8.32 -6.21
C GLY A 297 25.01 -6.80 -6.36
N ARG A 298 24.06 -6.12 -7.02
CA ARG A 298 24.07 -4.65 -7.16
C ARG A 298 23.77 -3.96 -5.83
N ILE A 299 22.89 -4.55 -5.05
CA ILE A 299 22.54 -4.07 -3.71
C ILE A 299 22.55 -5.21 -2.70
N ARG A 300 22.63 -4.86 -1.42
CA ARG A 300 22.59 -5.78 -0.28
C ARG A 300 21.37 -5.55 0.61
N VAL A 301 20.84 -4.33 0.62
CA VAL A 301 19.65 -3.93 1.38
C VAL A 301 18.67 -3.24 0.44
N ALA A 302 17.39 -3.62 0.49
CA ALA A 302 16.34 -2.94 -0.26
C ALA A 302 15.18 -2.54 0.66
N VAL A 303 14.72 -1.29 0.56
CA VAL A 303 13.44 -0.86 1.13
C VAL A 303 12.42 -0.83 -0.01
N VAL A 304 11.46 -1.75 0.02
CA VAL A 304 10.50 -1.96 -1.06
C VAL A 304 9.10 -1.65 -0.56
N GLY A 305 8.36 -0.81 -1.27
CA GLY A 305 7.01 -0.48 -0.89
C GLY A 305 6.19 0.22 -1.96
N SER A 306 5.03 0.70 -1.50
CA SER A 306 4.14 1.58 -2.26
C SER A 306 3.17 2.23 -1.28
N ALA A 307 2.79 3.49 -1.53
CA ALA A 307 1.88 4.25 -0.68
C ALA A 307 0.88 5.03 -1.54
N GLU A 308 -0.41 4.75 -1.38
CA GLU A 308 -1.46 5.32 -2.20
C GLU A 308 -2.64 5.77 -1.33
N ALA A 309 -3.12 6.98 -1.58
CA ALA A 309 -4.26 7.59 -0.89
C ALA A 309 -5.34 8.04 -1.89
N PRO A 310 -5.96 7.10 -2.63
CA PRO A 310 -6.81 7.42 -3.76
C PRO A 310 -8.26 7.74 -3.38
N VAL A 311 -8.59 7.81 -2.08
CA VAL A 311 -9.95 8.12 -1.59
C VAL A 311 -10.21 9.62 -1.72
N THR A 312 -10.37 10.06 -2.96
CA THR A 312 -10.73 11.42 -3.38
C THR A 312 -11.92 11.32 -4.34
N SER A 313 -12.73 12.37 -4.40
CA SER A 313 -13.95 12.41 -5.23
C SER A 313 -13.68 12.08 -6.69
N GLU A 314 -12.63 12.67 -7.25
CA GLU A 314 -12.27 12.62 -8.67
C GLU A 314 -11.76 11.22 -9.07
N VAL A 315 -10.98 10.58 -8.20
CA VAL A 315 -10.49 9.23 -8.46
C VAL A 315 -11.63 8.22 -8.35
N ILE A 316 -12.52 8.39 -7.36
CA ILE A 316 -13.72 7.56 -7.23
C ILE A 316 -14.63 7.71 -8.45
N GLU A 317 -14.92 8.94 -8.88
CA GLU A 317 -15.71 9.20 -10.08
C GLU A 317 -15.06 8.60 -11.34
N GLY A 318 -13.74 8.71 -11.47
CA GLY A 318 -12.99 8.13 -12.59
C GLY A 318 -13.13 6.61 -12.70
N PHE A 319 -13.00 5.89 -11.58
CA PHE A 319 -13.20 4.43 -11.58
C PHE A 319 -14.68 4.02 -11.66
N ASP A 320 -15.60 4.81 -11.13
CA ASP A 320 -17.04 4.55 -11.26
C ASP A 320 -17.52 4.74 -12.70
N ALA A 321 -17.00 5.75 -13.42
CA ALA A 321 -17.24 5.96 -14.85
C ALA A 321 -16.81 4.76 -15.71
N MET A 322 -15.83 3.97 -15.25
CA MET A 322 -15.43 2.70 -15.88
C MET A 322 -16.37 1.54 -15.56
N GLY A 323 -17.32 1.73 -14.63
CA GLY A 323 -18.15 0.69 -14.03
C GLY A 323 -17.37 -0.24 -13.09
N ALA A 324 -16.17 0.14 -12.65
CA ALA A 324 -15.25 -0.76 -11.95
C ALA A 324 -15.52 -0.91 -10.45
N LEU A 325 -16.20 0.09 -9.85
CA LEU A 325 -16.47 0.14 -8.40
C LEU A 325 -17.81 -0.52 -8.03
N ALA A 326 -17.85 -1.04 -6.80
CA ALA A 326 -19.11 -1.40 -6.15
C ALA A 326 -19.86 -0.13 -5.75
N THR A 327 -21.08 0.02 -6.26
CA THR A 327 -21.96 1.17 -5.97
C THR A 327 -23.11 0.75 -5.08
N GLU A 328 -23.76 1.70 -4.41
CA GLU A 328 -24.97 1.45 -3.64
C GLU A 328 -26.04 0.72 -4.45
N SER A 329 -26.37 1.24 -5.64
CA SER A 329 -27.32 0.63 -6.56
C SER A 329 -26.94 -0.80 -6.97
N LYS A 330 -25.66 -1.05 -7.29
CA LYS A 330 -25.18 -2.40 -7.65
C LYS A 330 -25.25 -3.36 -6.47
N LEU A 331 -24.92 -2.91 -5.25
CA LEU A 331 -24.99 -3.73 -4.04
C LEU A 331 -26.44 -4.12 -3.72
N LYS A 332 -27.36 -3.14 -3.70
CA LYS A 332 -28.80 -3.37 -3.52
C LYS A 332 -29.35 -4.37 -4.53
N HIS A 333 -28.98 -4.20 -5.80
CA HIS A 333 -29.38 -5.12 -6.86
C HIS A 333 -28.80 -6.54 -6.67
N THR A 334 -27.52 -6.65 -6.32
CA THR A 334 -26.83 -7.95 -6.14
C THR A 334 -27.38 -8.73 -4.95
N ASP A 335 -27.82 -8.04 -3.90
CA ASP A 335 -28.34 -8.64 -2.68
C ASP A 335 -29.86 -8.80 -2.67
N GLU A 336 -30.56 -8.23 -3.65
CA GLU A 336 -32.02 -8.16 -3.69
C GLU A 336 -32.61 -7.49 -2.43
N THR A 337 -31.99 -6.38 -1.99
CA THR A 337 -32.40 -5.59 -0.81
C THR A 337 -32.39 -4.08 -1.09
N GLU A 338 -33.18 -3.33 -0.32
CA GLU A 338 -33.24 -1.86 -0.37
C GLU A 338 -32.10 -1.16 0.39
N THR A 339 -31.30 -1.90 1.15
CA THR A 339 -30.15 -1.39 1.91
C THR A 339 -28.86 -2.08 1.46
N ALA A 340 -27.78 -1.30 1.36
CA ALA A 340 -26.46 -1.81 1.03
C ALA A 340 -25.64 -2.04 2.30
N ASP A 341 -24.97 -3.20 2.39
CA ASP A 341 -23.98 -3.48 3.43
C ASP A 341 -22.60 -2.97 3.00
N TRP A 342 -22.20 -1.83 3.56
CA TRP A 342 -20.91 -1.21 3.25
C TRP A 342 -19.72 -2.07 3.67
N ARG A 343 -19.81 -2.77 4.81
CA ARG A 343 -18.68 -3.54 5.35
C ARG A 343 -18.39 -4.77 4.49
N ASN A 344 -19.44 -5.37 3.95
CA ASN A 344 -19.35 -6.53 3.07
C ASN A 344 -19.43 -6.16 1.58
N SER A 345 -19.04 -4.95 1.19
CA SER A 345 -19.10 -4.50 -0.20
C SER A 345 -18.03 -5.12 -1.11
N SER A 346 -16.91 -5.58 -0.56
CA SER A 346 -15.87 -6.32 -1.30
C SER A 346 -16.04 -7.82 -1.10
N ARG A 347 -16.41 -8.51 -2.18
CA ARG A 347 -16.88 -9.91 -2.18
C ARG A 347 -16.09 -10.81 -3.15
N PRO A 348 -14.76 -10.95 -2.99
CA PRO A 348 -13.96 -11.78 -3.90
C PRO A 348 -14.54 -13.20 -4.00
N PHE A 349 -14.73 -13.70 -5.23
CA PHE A 349 -15.29 -15.03 -5.55
C PHE A 349 -16.75 -15.31 -5.15
N GLY A 350 -17.42 -14.37 -4.46
CA GLY A 350 -18.88 -14.43 -4.25
C GLY A 350 -19.67 -13.59 -5.27
N ASN A 351 -20.94 -13.36 -4.97
CA ASN A 351 -21.80 -12.46 -5.75
C ASN A 351 -21.32 -11.02 -5.55
N SER A 352 -20.52 -10.54 -6.51
CA SER A 352 -19.77 -9.30 -6.44
C SER A 352 -20.16 -8.36 -7.59
N CYS A 353 -19.93 -7.07 -7.43
CA CYS A 353 -20.39 -6.07 -8.40
C CYS A 353 -19.37 -4.98 -8.74
N GLY A 354 -18.13 -5.12 -8.26
CA GLY A 354 -17.09 -4.12 -8.39
C GLY A 354 -16.07 -4.21 -7.27
N PHE A 355 -14.89 -3.61 -7.48
CA PHE A 355 -13.93 -3.49 -6.40
C PHE A 355 -14.30 -2.33 -5.48
N VAL A 356 -13.79 -2.35 -4.25
CA VAL A 356 -13.93 -1.26 -3.28
C VAL A 356 -12.60 -0.54 -3.21
N ILE A 357 -12.57 0.78 -3.46
CA ILE A 357 -11.32 1.54 -3.41
C ILE A 357 -10.78 1.60 -1.99
N ALA A 358 -9.46 1.67 -1.83
CA ALA A 358 -8.84 1.78 -0.51
C ALA A 358 -7.56 2.62 -0.56
N GLU A 359 -7.10 3.05 0.61
CA GLU A 359 -5.77 3.60 0.82
C GLU A 359 -4.90 2.66 1.65
N SER A 360 -3.61 2.63 1.34
CA SER A 360 -2.65 1.82 2.10
C SER A 360 -1.22 2.30 1.84
N SER A 361 -0.32 2.01 2.76
CA SER A 361 1.12 2.20 2.64
C SER A 361 1.82 1.02 3.28
N GLN A 362 2.57 0.26 2.48
CA GLN A 362 3.20 -0.98 2.92
C GLN A 362 4.66 -1.02 2.46
N TYR A 363 5.55 -1.35 3.39
CA TYR A 363 6.98 -1.44 3.17
C TYR A 363 7.56 -2.73 3.75
N VAL A 364 8.54 -3.30 3.05
CA VAL A 364 9.38 -4.39 3.53
C VAL A 364 10.85 -4.03 3.37
N VAL A 365 11.66 -4.48 4.32
CA VAL A 365 13.13 -4.39 4.25
C VAL A 365 13.67 -5.75 3.85
N LEU A 366 14.29 -5.82 2.69
CA LEU A 366 15.01 -7.00 2.22
C LEU A 366 16.50 -6.85 2.52
N MET A 367 17.13 -7.97 2.89
CA MET A 367 18.58 -8.09 2.90
C MET A 367 18.99 -9.31 2.07
N ASP A 368 20.21 -9.31 1.54
CA ASP A 368 20.84 -10.58 1.18
C ASP A 368 21.01 -11.46 2.43
N ASP A 369 20.90 -12.77 2.24
CA ASP A 369 20.95 -13.72 3.33
C ASP A 369 22.23 -13.64 4.16
N GLU A 370 23.38 -13.40 3.55
CA GLU A 370 24.64 -13.28 4.30
C GLU A 370 24.64 -12.06 5.24
N LEU A 371 24.18 -10.90 4.75
CA LEU A 371 24.07 -9.69 5.58
C LEU A 371 23.08 -9.91 6.73
N ALA A 372 21.94 -10.55 6.46
CA ALA A 372 20.94 -10.85 7.48
C ALA A 372 21.52 -11.73 8.60
N LEU A 373 22.27 -12.80 8.26
CA LEU A 373 22.96 -13.64 9.25
C LEU A 373 24.03 -12.87 10.02
N GLN A 374 24.78 -11.98 9.34
CA GLN A 374 25.83 -11.16 9.94
C GLN A 374 25.26 -10.20 10.99
N LEU A 375 24.12 -9.57 10.70
CA LEU A 375 23.46 -8.61 11.58
C LEU A 375 22.57 -9.27 12.65
N GLY A 376 22.22 -10.56 12.49
CA GLY A 376 21.24 -11.19 13.35
C GLY A 376 19.80 -10.74 13.06
N ALA A 377 19.53 -10.22 11.85
CA ALA A 377 18.23 -9.69 11.48
C ALA A 377 17.14 -10.77 11.59
N GLU A 378 15.94 -10.41 12.06
CA GLU A 378 14.82 -11.36 12.04
C GLU A 378 14.52 -11.78 10.60
N ILE A 379 14.05 -13.02 10.40
CA ILE A 379 13.65 -13.50 9.07
C ILE A 379 12.16 -13.82 9.11
N HIS A 380 11.36 -12.95 8.48
CA HIS A 380 9.91 -13.12 8.35
C HIS A 380 9.51 -13.97 7.15
N GLY A 381 10.46 -14.21 6.24
CA GLY A 381 10.31 -15.07 5.07
C GLY A 381 11.42 -14.78 4.06
N SER A 382 11.34 -15.41 2.89
CA SER A 382 12.21 -15.09 1.76
C SER A 382 11.40 -14.98 0.47
N VAL A 383 11.88 -14.17 -0.47
CA VAL A 383 11.24 -14.00 -1.78
C VAL A 383 12.08 -14.73 -2.81
N GLY A 384 11.48 -15.75 -3.44
CA GLY A 384 12.15 -16.53 -4.47
C GLY A 384 12.27 -15.73 -5.76
N ASN A 385 11.14 -15.54 -6.42
CA ASN A 385 11.03 -14.84 -7.69
C ASN A 385 9.71 -14.08 -7.76
N VAL A 386 9.68 -13.06 -8.61
CA VAL A 386 8.45 -12.44 -9.09
C VAL A 386 8.43 -12.59 -10.61
N PHE A 387 7.29 -12.98 -11.16
CA PHE A 387 7.12 -13.14 -12.61
C PHE A 387 6.13 -12.11 -13.12
N ILE A 388 6.53 -11.38 -14.15
CA ILE A 388 5.75 -10.31 -14.76
C ILE A 388 5.55 -10.61 -16.25
N ASN A 389 4.31 -10.60 -16.71
CA ASN A 389 3.98 -10.85 -18.11
C ASN A 389 2.79 -10.01 -18.56
N ALA A 390 2.92 -9.42 -19.76
CA ALA A 390 1.85 -8.68 -20.41
C ALA A 390 0.81 -9.60 -21.08
N ASP A 391 -0.30 -9.03 -21.52
CA ASP A 391 -1.42 -9.75 -22.15
C ASP A 391 -1.31 -9.95 -23.67
N GLY A 392 -0.38 -9.28 -24.35
CA GLY A 392 -0.35 -9.21 -25.82
C GLY A 392 -1.41 -8.24 -26.37
N PHE A 393 -1.95 -8.51 -27.56
CA PHE A 393 -2.97 -7.65 -28.19
C PHE A 393 -4.29 -7.64 -27.39
N LYS A 394 -4.84 -6.44 -27.14
CA LYS A 394 -6.07 -6.24 -26.35
C LYS A 394 -7.12 -5.44 -27.12
N ARG A 395 -8.41 -5.73 -26.86
CA ARG A 395 -9.52 -4.88 -27.31
C ARG A 395 -9.72 -3.66 -26.39
N SER A 396 -9.98 -3.92 -25.11
CA SER A 396 -10.09 -2.90 -24.07
C SER A 396 -8.86 -2.95 -23.17
N ILE A 397 -8.31 -1.78 -22.85
CA ILE A 397 -7.10 -1.64 -22.04
C ILE A 397 -7.29 -2.15 -20.60
N ALA A 398 -8.51 -2.09 -20.07
CA ALA A 398 -8.84 -2.46 -18.69
C ALA A 398 -9.39 -3.90 -18.54
N SER A 399 -9.66 -4.60 -19.66
CA SER A 399 -10.16 -5.98 -19.60
C SER A 399 -9.05 -6.95 -19.16
N PRO A 400 -9.35 -8.05 -18.44
CA PRO A 400 -8.36 -9.09 -18.11
C PRO A 400 -7.83 -9.78 -19.39
N GLY A 401 -6.69 -10.45 -19.27
CA GLY A 401 -6.04 -11.15 -20.39
C GLY A 401 -5.12 -12.29 -19.96
N PRO A 402 -4.38 -12.88 -20.93
CA PRO A 402 -3.72 -14.17 -20.73
C PRO A 402 -2.38 -14.10 -19.97
N GLY A 403 -1.81 -12.93 -19.71
CA GLY A 403 -0.47 -12.82 -19.12
C GLY A 403 -0.38 -13.48 -17.73
N ASN A 404 -1.49 -13.49 -16.98
CA ASN A 404 -1.53 -14.10 -15.65
C ASN A 404 -1.43 -15.63 -15.64
N TYR A 405 -1.78 -16.33 -16.74
CA TYR A 405 -1.49 -17.77 -16.86
C TYR A 405 0.02 -18.02 -16.82
N ILE A 406 0.80 -17.15 -17.47
CA ILE A 406 2.26 -17.27 -17.53
C ILE A 406 2.87 -16.98 -16.16
N THR A 407 2.45 -15.90 -15.49
CA THR A 407 3.02 -15.52 -14.19
C THR A 407 2.74 -16.60 -13.14
N MET A 408 1.51 -17.11 -13.05
CA MET A 408 1.14 -18.17 -12.10
C MET A 408 1.88 -19.48 -12.41
N ALA A 409 1.92 -19.92 -13.66
CA ALA A 409 2.61 -21.17 -14.01
C ALA A 409 4.12 -21.10 -13.73
N LYS A 410 4.78 -19.98 -14.08
CA LYS A 410 6.21 -19.78 -13.78
C LYS A 410 6.48 -19.70 -12.29
N ALA A 411 5.61 -19.05 -11.53
CA ALA A 411 5.71 -18.98 -10.07
C ALA A 411 5.68 -20.37 -9.44
N VAL A 412 4.70 -21.20 -9.79
CA VAL A 412 4.59 -22.57 -9.28
C VAL A 412 5.78 -23.41 -9.73
N ALA A 413 6.18 -23.36 -11.00
CA ALA A 413 7.36 -24.07 -11.50
C ALA A 413 8.63 -23.70 -10.72
N SER A 414 8.85 -22.41 -10.49
CA SER A 414 9.99 -21.91 -9.71
C SER A 414 9.97 -22.41 -8.26
N ALA A 415 8.79 -22.48 -7.65
CA ALA A 415 8.63 -23.04 -6.31
C ALA A 415 8.91 -24.55 -6.26
N VAL A 416 8.50 -25.29 -7.29
CA VAL A 416 8.81 -26.72 -7.42
C VAL A 416 10.32 -26.94 -7.53
N SER A 417 11.02 -26.12 -8.33
CA SER A 417 12.48 -26.19 -8.44
C SER A 417 13.20 -25.89 -7.12
N MET A 418 12.66 -25.00 -6.30
CA MET A 418 13.32 -24.55 -5.07
C MET A 418 12.98 -25.42 -3.84
N ALA A 419 11.72 -25.84 -3.70
CA ALA A 419 11.20 -26.53 -2.51
C ALA A 419 10.76 -27.98 -2.76
N GLY A 420 10.66 -28.41 -4.03
CA GLY A 420 10.15 -29.72 -4.40
C GLY A 420 8.64 -29.75 -4.60
N ILE A 421 8.17 -30.66 -5.47
CA ILE A 421 6.76 -30.74 -5.87
C ILE A 421 5.82 -31.08 -4.72
N GLU A 422 6.22 -31.97 -3.81
CA GLU A 422 5.39 -32.38 -2.68
C GLU A 422 5.14 -31.21 -1.71
N THR A 423 6.17 -30.42 -1.43
CA THR A 423 6.05 -29.23 -0.58
C THR A 423 5.16 -28.17 -1.22
N VAL A 424 5.19 -28.02 -2.55
CA VAL A 424 4.25 -27.14 -3.25
C VAL A 424 2.82 -27.67 -3.17
N GLN A 425 2.61 -28.95 -3.44
CA GLN A 425 1.27 -29.55 -3.45
C GLN A 425 0.58 -29.52 -2.09
N LYS A 426 1.32 -29.78 -1.01
CA LYS A 426 0.76 -29.91 0.35
C LYS A 426 0.96 -28.66 1.21
N GLY A 427 1.97 -27.86 0.90
CA GLY A 427 2.45 -26.77 1.74
C GLY A 427 2.20 -25.38 1.19
N SER A 428 1.53 -25.21 0.04
CA SER A 428 1.31 -23.90 -0.55
C SER A 428 -0.12 -23.39 -0.46
N PHE A 429 -0.26 -22.07 -0.55
CA PHE A 429 -1.55 -21.39 -0.70
C PHE A 429 -1.43 -20.20 -1.65
N ILE A 430 -2.59 -19.73 -2.12
CA ILE A 430 -2.69 -18.55 -2.97
C ILE A 430 -3.27 -17.40 -2.17
N GLN A 431 -2.61 -16.25 -2.26
CA GLN A 431 -3.20 -14.96 -1.93
C GLN A 431 -3.64 -14.32 -3.25
N ALA A 432 -4.94 -14.46 -3.55
CA ALA A 432 -5.51 -14.08 -4.83
C ALA A 432 -5.48 -12.56 -5.04
N HIS A 433 -5.49 -12.12 -6.30
CA HIS A 433 -5.77 -10.74 -6.62
C HIS A 433 -7.18 -10.38 -6.13
N GLY A 434 -8.19 -11.21 -6.40
CA GLY A 434 -9.47 -11.24 -5.70
C GLY A 434 -10.14 -9.87 -5.64
N SER A 435 -10.29 -9.18 -6.78
CA SER A 435 -10.73 -7.77 -6.81
C SER A 435 -12.23 -7.54 -6.61
N SER A 436 -13.04 -8.55 -6.30
CA SER A 436 -14.51 -8.41 -6.19
C SER A 436 -15.16 -7.92 -7.50
N THR A 437 -14.54 -8.20 -8.66
CA THR A 437 -15.16 -7.96 -9.97
C THR A 437 -15.52 -9.32 -10.61
N PRO A 438 -16.76 -9.49 -11.13
CA PRO A 438 -17.23 -10.78 -11.63
C PRO A 438 -16.30 -11.42 -12.65
N LYS A 439 -15.88 -10.66 -13.66
CA LYS A 439 -14.99 -11.14 -14.73
C LYS A 439 -13.63 -11.56 -14.18
N ASN A 440 -13.03 -10.77 -13.27
CA ASN A 440 -11.73 -11.11 -12.71
C ASN A 440 -11.82 -12.39 -11.89
N CYS A 441 -12.75 -12.49 -10.93
CA CYS A 441 -12.84 -13.63 -10.02
C CYS A 441 -13.06 -14.95 -10.77
N VAL A 442 -13.88 -14.96 -11.82
CA VAL A 442 -14.06 -16.13 -12.69
C VAL A 442 -12.76 -16.48 -13.42
N SER A 443 -12.15 -15.51 -14.12
CA SER A 443 -10.92 -15.75 -14.87
C SER A 443 -9.75 -16.17 -13.98
N GLU A 444 -9.67 -15.63 -12.77
CA GLU A 444 -8.63 -15.92 -11.79
C GLU A 444 -8.74 -17.34 -11.26
N ALA A 445 -9.95 -17.76 -10.89
CA ALA A 445 -10.18 -19.11 -10.42
C ALA A 445 -9.90 -20.16 -11.52
N ASP A 446 -10.25 -19.88 -12.78
CA ASP A 446 -9.89 -20.75 -13.91
C ASP A 446 -8.36 -20.89 -14.08
N ILE A 447 -7.61 -19.78 -13.98
CA ILE A 447 -6.15 -19.81 -14.02
C ILE A 447 -5.61 -20.72 -12.91
N PHE A 448 -6.07 -20.53 -11.68
CA PHE A 448 -5.60 -21.30 -10.53
C PHE A 448 -5.93 -22.77 -10.67
N ASP A 449 -7.15 -23.10 -11.10
CA ASP A 449 -7.60 -24.47 -11.30
C ASP A 449 -6.79 -25.20 -12.39
N ARG A 450 -6.50 -24.54 -13.51
CA ARG A 450 -5.70 -25.12 -14.60
C ARG A 450 -4.23 -25.29 -14.22
N VAL A 451 -3.67 -24.34 -13.47
CA VAL A 451 -2.31 -24.48 -12.91
C VAL A 451 -2.28 -25.61 -11.87
N ALA A 452 -3.28 -25.69 -10.98
CA ALA A 452 -3.40 -26.78 -10.03
C ALA A 452 -3.45 -28.14 -10.74
N GLN A 453 -4.22 -28.24 -11.83
CA GLN A 453 -4.26 -29.45 -12.67
C GLN A 453 -2.87 -29.82 -13.21
N ALA A 454 -2.17 -28.85 -13.80
CA ALA A 454 -0.86 -29.07 -14.41
C ALA A 454 0.20 -29.55 -13.41
N PHE A 455 0.12 -29.07 -12.16
CA PHE A 455 1.05 -29.45 -11.08
C PHE A 455 0.48 -30.50 -10.11
N SER A 456 -0.66 -31.11 -10.45
CA SER A 456 -1.34 -32.13 -9.63
C SER A 456 -1.62 -31.68 -8.18
N ILE A 457 -1.94 -30.40 -8.00
CA ILE A 457 -2.37 -29.82 -6.72
C ILE A 457 -3.88 -30.06 -6.58
N ARG A 458 -4.31 -30.47 -5.39
CA ARG A 458 -5.72 -30.65 -5.02
C ARG A 458 -6.04 -29.73 -3.84
N ASP A 459 -7.29 -29.32 -3.73
CA ASP A 459 -7.81 -28.53 -2.60
C ASP A 459 -6.97 -27.28 -2.28
N TRP A 460 -6.41 -26.64 -3.31
CA TRP A 460 -5.42 -25.59 -3.17
C TRP A 460 -6.01 -24.39 -2.42
N PRO A 461 -5.50 -24.02 -1.23
CA PRO A 461 -6.13 -22.99 -0.43
C PRO A 461 -5.97 -21.60 -1.06
N VAL A 462 -7.07 -20.83 -1.11
CA VAL A 462 -7.11 -19.48 -1.68
C VAL A 462 -7.70 -18.50 -0.66
N THR A 463 -6.99 -17.43 -0.37
CA THR A 463 -7.49 -16.30 0.42
C THR A 463 -7.46 -15.01 -0.42
N ALA A 464 -8.18 -13.97 0.02
CA ALA A 464 -8.29 -12.70 -0.69
C ALA A 464 -8.35 -11.51 0.28
N VAL A 465 -7.20 -10.90 0.57
CA VAL A 465 -7.08 -9.79 1.54
C VAL A 465 -8.01 -8.60 1.23
N LYS A 466 -8.39 -8.40 -0.04
CA LYS A 466 -9.24 -7.30 -0.48
C LYS A 466 -10.67 -7.40 0.07
N SER A 467 -11.12 -8.55 0.57
CA SER A 467 -12.40 -8.65 1.29
C SER A 467 -12.40 -7.86 2.59
N TYR A 468 -11.21 -7.64 3.19
CA TYR A 468 -11.04 -6.91 4.44
C TYR A 468 -10.64 -5.46 4.21
N LEU A 469 -9.71 -5.24 3.27
CA LEU A 469 -9.01 -3.97 3.13
C LEU A 469 -9.48 -3.16 1.93
N GLY A 470 -10.29 -3.72 1.03
CA GLY A 470 -10.55 -3.13 -0.28
C GLY A 470 -9.31 -3.22 -1.18
N HIS A 471 -9.28 -2.39 -2.22
CA HIS A 471 -8.24 -2.36 -3.23
C HIS A 471 -7.45 -1.06 -3.16
N SER A 472 -6.27 -1.14 -2.56
CA SER A 472 -5.35 -0.03 -2.34
C SER A 472 -4.52 0.37 -3.55
N LEU A 473 -4.94 0.02 -4.77
CA LEU A 473 -4.20 0.28 -6.02
C LEU A 473 -2.74 -0.23 -6.00
N GLY A 474 -1.73 0.65 -6.05
CA GLY A 474 -0.31 0.26 -6.09
C GLY A 474 0.16 -0.62 -4.91
N PRO A 475 -0.15 -0.24 -3.65
CA PRO A 475 0.09 -1.05 -2.46
C PRO A 475 -0.60 -2.42 -2.38
N ALA A 476 -1.56 -2.73 -3.25
CA ALA A 476 -2.46 -3.88 -3.07
C ALA A 476 -1.74 -5.23 -2.90
N SER A 477 -0.62 -5.42 -3.58
CA SER A 477 0.17 -6.66 -3.41
C SER A 477 1.17 -6.63 -2.24
N GLY A 478 1.41 -5.46 -1.66
CA GLY A 478 2.06 -5.31 -0.34
C GLY A 478 1.13 -5.70 0.80
N ASP A 479 -0.15 -5.31 0.71
CA ASP A 479 -1.19 -5.77 1.65
C ASP A 479 -1.31 -7.31 1.62
N GLN A 480 -1.27 -7.88 0.41
CA GLN A 480 -1.25 -9.33 0.20
C GLN A 480 -0.01 -9.99 0.84
N LEU A 481 1.19 -9.42 0.62
CA LEU A 481 2.43 -9.93 1.20
C LEU A 481 2.38 -9.96 2.72
N ILE A 482 1.98 -8.85 3.35
CA ILE A 482 1.89 -8.74 4.81
C ILE A 482 0.85 -9.72 5.36
N GLY A 483 -0.27 -9.89 4.65
CA GLY A 483 -1.23 -10.97 4.95
C GLY A 483 -0.59 -12.36 4.93
N CYS A 484 0.23 -12.67 3.92
CA CYS A 484 0.96 -13.94 3.84
C CYS A 484 1.98 -14.13 4.97
N LEU A 485 2.69 -13.08 5.38
CA LEU A 485 3.60 -13.13 6.53
C LEU A 485 2.84 -13.44 7.83
N GLY A 486 1.61 -12.91 7.97
CA GLY A 486 0.70 -13.28 9.05
C GLY A 486 0.30 -14.75 9.02
N VAL A 487 -0.06 -15.30 7.85
CA VAL A 487 -0.35 -16.74 7.69
C VAL A 487 0.83 -17.59 8.15
N PHE A 488 2.06 -17.23 7.77
CA PHE A 488 3.27 -17.94 8.19
C PHE A 488 3.50 -17.89 9.71
N ARG A 489 3.12 -16.79 10.36
CA ARG A 489 3.30 -16.60 11.80
C ARG A 489 2.27 -17.37 12.62
N TYR A 490 1.00 -17.27 12.24
CA TYR A 490 -0.12 -17.76 13.05
C TYR A 490 -0.66 -19.13 12.61
N GLY A 491 -0.29 -19.60 11.42
CA GLY A 491 -0.85 -20.85 10.86
C GLY A 491 -2.36 -20.76 10.66
N ILE A 492 -2.88 -19.56 10.36
CA ILE A 492 -4.29 -19.31 10.10
C ILE A 492 -4.40 -18.68 8.71
N LEU A 493 -5.19 -19.30 7.83
CA LEU A 493 -5.56 -18.74 6.55
C LEU A 493 -6.85 -17.91 6.71
N PRO A 494 -6.83 -16.59 6.46
CA PRO A 494 -8.03 -15.77 6.57
C PRO A 494 -9.11 -16.22 5.58
N GLY A 495 -10.34 -16.37 6.07
CA GLY A 495 -11.49 -16.67 5.21
C GLY A 495 -11.94 -15.44 4.40
N ILE A 496 -12.81 -15.63 3.41
CA ILE A 496 -13.50 -14.53 2.72
C ILE A 496 -14.83 -14.29 3.43
N LYS A 497 -14.78 -13.58 4.56
CA LYS A 497 -15.90 -13.43 5.50
C LYS A 497 -17.06 -12.55 4.99
N SER A 498 -16.83 -11.82 3.90
CA SER A 498 -17.81 -10.90 3.31
C SER A 498 -18.85 -11.57 2.41
N VAL A 499 -18.76 -12.90 2.23
CA VAL A 499 -19.67 -13.68 1.40
C VAL A 499 -20.16 -14.92 2.12
N SER A 500 -21.39 -15.34 1.84
CA SER A 500 -22.00 -16.55 2.42
C SER A 500 -21.81 -17.81 1.58
N HIS A 501 -21.49 -17.66 0.29
CA HIS A 501 -21.25 -18.74 -0.65
C HIS A 501 -20.32 -18.28 -1.78
N ILE A 502 -19.65 -19.23 -2.42
CA ILE A 502 -18.90 -19.01 -3.66
C ILE A 502 -19.90 -18.92 -4.82
N ALA A 503 -19.69 -17.96 -5.72
CA ALA A 503 -20.61 -17.75 -6.82
C ALA A 503 -20.54 -18.94 -7.82
N PRO A 504 -21.68 -19.41 -8.38
CA PRO A 504 -21.73 -20.61 -9.22
C PRO A 504 -20.80 -20.61 -10.44
N GLN A 505 -20.48 -19.42 -10.96
CA GLN A 505 -19.59 -19.21 -12.12
C GLN A 505 -18.09 -19.35 -11.79
N VAL A 506 -17.71 -19.41 -10.51
CA VAL A 506 -16.31 -19.55 -10.08
C VAL A 506 -15.92 -21.02 -10.13
N ASN A 507 -14.95 -21.36 -11.00
CA ASN A 507 -14.40 -22.71 -11.06
C ASN A 507 -13.48 -22.96 -9.86
N ASN A 508 -13.94 -23.78 -8.92
CA ASN A 508 -13.19 -24.18 -7.73
C ASN A 508 -12.93 -25.69 -7.64
N ALA A 509 -12.96 -26.42 -8.77
CA ALA A 509 -12.84 -27.89 -8.78
C ALA A 509 -11.58 -28.44 -8.09
N ARG A 510 -10.48 -27.68 -8.07
CA ARG A 510 -9.23 -27.99 -7.35
C ARG A 510 -8.86 -26.94 -6.29
N LEU A 511 -9.79 -26.04 -5.94
CA LEU A 511 -9.51 -24.90 -5.05
C LEU A 511 -10.34 -25.00 -3.78
N THR A 512 -9.70 -24.71 -2.64
CA THR A 512 -10.40 -24.51 -1.36
C THR A 512 -10.45 -23.02 -1.06
N ILE A 513 -11.63 -22.42 -1.17
CA ILE A 513 -11.85 -20.99 -0.90
C ILE A 513 -12.66 -20.88 0.40
N PRO A 514 -12.02 -20.76 1.58
CA PRO A 514 -12.72 -20.78 2.85
C PRO A 514 -13.46 -19.45 3.08
N LEU A 515 -14.68 -19.53 3.64
CA LEU A 515 -15.50 -18.37 4.01
C LEU A 515 -15.31 -17.96 5.48
N GLN A 516 -14.66 -18.81 6.25
CA GLN A 516 -14.25 -18.57 7.63
C GLN A 516 -12.75 -18.82 7.75
N ASP A 517 -12.14 -18.35 8.84
CA ASP A 517 -10.71 -18.59 9.05
C ASP A 517 -10.44 -20.08 9.19
N CYS A 518 -9.38 -20.55 8.52
CA CYS A 518 -8.97 -21.94 8.52
C CYS A 518 -7.62 -22.10 9.21
N LYS A 519 -7.56 -22.92 10.26
CA LYS A 519 -6.30 -23.29 10.89
C LYS A 519 -5.56 -24.28 9.99
N LEU A 520 -4.32 -23.96 9.66
CA LEU A 520 -3.44 -24.78 8.84
C LEU A 520 -2.73 -25.81 9.71
N GLU A 521 -2.58 -27.03 9.18
CA GLU A 521 -1.86 -28.12 9.81
C GLU A 521 -0.34 -27.93 9.72
N GLU A 522 0.43 -28.72 10.49
CA GLU A 522 1.88 -28.67 10.39
C GLU A 522 2.36 -29.01 8.97
N GLY A 523 3.20 -28.15 8.40
CA GLY A 523 3.72 -28.32 7.04
C GLY A 523 2.84 -27.70 5.96
N GLN A 524 1.61 -27.27 6.29
CA GLN A 524 0.82 -26.40 5.43
C GLN A 524 1.28 -24.93 5.54
N GLY A 525 0.92 -24.10 4.57
CA GLY A 525 1.21 -22.66 4.60
C GLY A 525 2.69 -22.31 4.61
N GLN A 526 3.56 -23.10 3.98
CA GLN A 526 4.99 -22.85 3.88
C GLN A 526 5.38 -22.00 2.66
N ILE A 527 4.52 -21.97 1.64
CA ILE A 527 4.75 -21.25 0.38
C ILE A 527 3.50 -20.42 0.06
N ALA A 528 3.68 -19.12 -0.18
CA ALA A 528 2.62 -18.23 -0.61
C ALA A 528 2.84 -17.80 -2.07
N PHE A 529 1.80 -17.95 -2.89
CA PHE A 529 1.74 -17.36 -4.21
C PHE A 529 0.89 -16.09 -4.16
N ILE A 530 1.55 -14.94 -4.27
CA ILE A 530 0.89 -13.63 -4.26
C ILE A 530 0.55 -13.28 -5.70
N ASN A 531 -0.73 -13.33 -6.06
CA ASN A 531 -1.19 -13.03 -7.40
C ASN A 531 -1.72 -11.60 -7.49
N SER A 532 -1.23 -10.80 -8.44
CA SER A 532 -1.79 -9.46 -8.70
C SER A 532 -1.87 -9.14 -10.19
N LYS A 533 -2.88 -8.33 -10.54
CA LYS A 533 -3.21 -7.92 -11.90
C LYS A 533 -3.63 -6.47 -11.90
N GLY A 534 -3.55 -5.81 -13.04
CA GLY A 534 -3.99 -4.44 -13.22
C GLY A 534 -4.27 -4.10 -14.69
N PHE A 535 -4.82 -2.90 -14.90
CA PHE A 535 -5.09 -2.37 -16.24
C PHE A 535 -3.84 -2.32 -17.10
N GLY A 536 -4.01 -2.24 -18.42
CA GLY A 536 -2.90 -2.23 -19.39
C GLY A 536 -2.35 -3.63 -19.68
N GLY A 537 -2.95 -4.68 -19.10
CA GLY A 537 -2.45 -6.04 -19.18
C GLY A 537 -1.22 -6.26 -18.29
N ASN A 538 -1.18 -5.62 -17.13
CA ASN A 538 -0.11 -5.80 -16.14
C ASN A 538 -0.46 -7.00 -15.24
N ASN A 539 0.36 -8.04 -15.25
CA ASN A 539 0.19 -9.22 -14.39
C ASN A 539 1.48 -9.52 -13.65
N ALA A 540 1.39 -9.90 -12.38
CA ALA A 540 2.53 -10.32 -11.58
C ALA A 540 2.16 -11.45 -10.60
N THR A 541 3.05 -12.42 -10.44
CA THR A 541 2.94 -13.43 -9.37
C THR A 541 4.26 -13.55 -8.64
N GLY A 542 4.25 -13.28 -7.33
CA GLY A 542 5.40 -13.45 -6.43
C GLY A 542 5.35 -14.77 -5.66
N VAL A 543 6.53 -15.36 -5.41
CA VAL A 543 6.68 -16.57 -4.58
C VAL A 543 7.39 -16.21 -3.29
N VAL A 544 6.74 -16.47 -2.16
CA VAL A 544 7.28 -16.18 -0.82
C VAL A 544 7.32 -17.46 -0.01
N TYR A 545 8.41 -17.66 0.73
CA TYR A 545 8.63 -18.84 1.57
C TYR A 545 8.63 -18.46 3.05
N SER A 546 8.10 -19.35 3.87
CA SER A 546 8.03 -19.16 5.31
C SER A 546 9.41 -19.03 5.97
N PRO A 547 9.48 -18.46 7.19
CA PRO A 547 10.70 -18.50 8.01
C PRO A 547 11.22 -19.91 8.25
N LYS A 548 10.32 -20.91 8.39
CA LYS A 548 10.70 -22.31 8.66
C LYS A 548 11.50 -22.90 7.49
N LEU A 549 10.99 -22.79 6.25
CA LEU A 549 11.73 -23.23 5.06
C LEU A 549 13.01 -22.43 4.86
N THR A 550 12.93 -21.11 5.00
CA THR A 550 14.10 -20.22 4.82
C THR A 550 15.23 -20.60 5.78
N HIS A 551 14.93 -20.80 7.07
CA HIS A 551 15.93 -21.22 8.05
C HIS A 551 16.53 -22.61 7.76
N GLN A 552 15.76 -23.55 7.20
CA GLN A 552 16.29 -24.85 6.79
C GLN A 552 17.33 -24.70 5.66
N TRP A 553 17.04 -23.84 4.68
CA TRP A 553 17.98 -23.57 3.59
C TRP A 553 19.23 -22.83 4.06
N LEU A 554 19.09 -21.87 4.98
CA LEU A 554 20.23 -21.13 5.53
C LEU A 554 21.15 -22.02 6.37
N ARG A 555 20.60 -22.93 7.19
CA ARG A 555 21.39 -23.98 7.87
C ARG A 555 22.15 -24.85 6.89
N LYS A 556 21.49 -25.31 5.82
CA LYS A 556 22.13 -26.11 4.77
C LYS A 556 23.23 -25.34 4.04
N ARG A 557 23.05 -24.03 3.81
CA ARG A 557 23.97 -23.17 3.06
C ARG A 557 25.20 -22.76 3.89
N TYR A 558 25.01 -22.34 5.13
CA TYR A 558 26.07 -21.74 5.97
C TYR A 558 26.58 -22.66 7.09
N GLY A 559 25.92 -23.80 7.32
CA GLY A 559 26.24 -24.73 8.41
C GLY A 559 25.65 -24.32 9.76
N GLU A 560 25.55 -25.29 10.67
CA GLU A 560 24.91 -25.09 11.99
C GLU A 560 25.67 -24.09 12.88
N THR A 561 27.00 -24.01 12.77
CA THR A 561 27.81 -23.07 13.58
C THR A 561 27.47 -21.62 13.25
N VAL A 562 27.51 -21.24 11.96
CA VAL A 562 27.17 -19.87 11.53
C VAL A 562 25.72 -19.54 11.85
N PHE A 563 24.83 -20.54 11.71
CA PHE A 563 23.42 -20.36 12.04
C PHE A 563 23.19 -20.17 13.56
N ALA A 564 23.93 -20.87 14.42
CA ALA A 564 23.86 -20.69 15.87
C ALA A 564 24.33 -19.30 16.29
N ASP A 565 25.40 -18.78 15.70
CA ASP A 565 25.89 -17.41 15.93
C ASP A 565 24.86 -16.36 15.50
N TYR A 566 24.23 -16.57 14.34
CA TYR A 566 23.08 -15.78 13.89
C TYR A 566 21.96 -15.78 14.94
N GLN A 567 21.54 -16.95 15.44
CA GLN A 567 20.48 -17.05 16.44
C GLN A 567 20.86 -16.34 17.75
N GLN A 568 22.12 -16.36 18.14
CA GLN A 568 22.60 -15.64 19.32
C GLN A 568 22.44 -14.13 19.16
N ARG A 569 22.86 -13.56 18.02
CA ARG A 569 22.69 -12.12 17.72
C ARG A 569 21.21 -11.73 17.61
N ASN A 570 20.42 -12.57 16.94
CA ASN A 570 19.00 -12.34 16.71
C ASN A 570 18.17 -12.22 17.99
N ARG A 571 18.60 -12.83 19.11
CA ARG A 571 17.92 -12.63 20.41
C ARG A 571 17.86 -11.17 20.83
N GLN A 572 18.91 -10.39 20.57
CA GLN A 572 18.93 -8.96 20.90
C GLN A 572 18.05 -8.18 19.92
N VAL A 573 18.15 -8.47 18.62
CA VAL A 573 17.32 -7.84 17.58
C VAL A 573 15.82 -8.03 17.87
N ARG A 574 15.39 -9.25 18.23
CA ARG A 574 14.00 -9.51 18.63
C ARG A 574 13.55 -8.71 19.84
N ARG A 575 14.41 -8.55 20.85
CA ARG A 575 14.08 -7.73 22.03
C ARG A 575 13.85 -6.27 21.62
N GLN A 576 14.68 -5.73 20.74
CA GLN A 576 14.53 -4.37 20.25
C GLN A 576 13.29 -4.19 19.38
N ALA A 577 13.00 -5.14 18.49
CA ALA A 577 11.79 -5.13 17.66
C ALA A 577 10.51 -5.20 18.53
N ASN A 578 10.51 -6.03 19.58
CA ASN A 578 9.41 -6.09 20.54
C ASN A 578 9.27 -4.80 21.36
N ALA A 579 10.38 -4.17 21.75
CA ALA A 579 10.36 -2.89 22.45
C ALA A 579 9.73 -1.79 21.57
N TYR A 580 10.07 -1.78 20.28
CA TYR A 580 9.41 -0.89 19.32
C TYR A 580 7.91 -1.21 19.18
N ASP A 581 7.52 -2.48 19.06
CA ASP A 581 6.10 -2.84 18.97
C ASP A 581 5.29 -2.38 20.19
N GLN A 582 5.87 -2.52 21.39
CA GLN A 582 5.26 -2.04 22.62
C GLN A 582 5.10 -0.51 22.61
N ALA A 583 6.17 0.22 22.28
CA ALA A 583 6.15 1.68 22.20
C ALA A 583 5.13 2.17 21.16
N ALA A 584 5.12 1.58 19.96
CA ALA A 584 4.17 1.90 18.90
C ALA A 584 2.71 1.59 19.30
N SER A 585 2.47 0.49 20.03
CA SER A 585 1.14 0.15 20.58
C SER A 585 0.69 1.12 21.67
N GLN A 586 1.62 1.90 22.24
CA GLN A 586 1.38 2.94 23.24
C GLN A 586 1.38 4.36 22.63
N GLY A 587 1.51 4.47 21.30
CA GLY A 587 1.38 5.73 20.55
C GLY A 587 2.71 6.37 20.15
N GLU A 588 3.83 5.77 20.55
CA GLU A 588 5.17 6.22 20.19
C GLU A 588 5.61 5.61 18.85
N LEU A 589 5.10 6.17 17.75
CA LEU A 589 5.36 5.66 16.40
C LEU A 589 6.80 5.91 15.91
N ASN A 590 7.56 6.80 16.58
CA ASN A 590 8.94 7.14 16.25
C ASN A 590 9.14 7.45 14.76
N VAL A 591 8.28 8.32 14.22
CA VAL A 591 8.30 8.69 12.79
C VAL A 591 9.61 9.40 12.44
N ILE A 592 10.30 8.89 11.42
CA ILE A 592 11.59 9.38 10.96
C ILE A 592 11.34 10.41 9.85
N TYR A 593 11.65 11.68 10.13
CA TYR A 593 11.61 12.74 9.14
C TYR A 593 12.77 13.73 9.38
N LEU A 594 13.84 13.56 8.62
CA LEU A 594 15.15 14.20 8.82
C LEU A 594 15.35 15.46 7.96
N PHE A 595 14.28 16.18 7.64
CA PHE A 595 14.37 17.41 6.84
C PHE A 595 15.27 18.45 7.52
N GLY A 596 16.18 19.05 6.75
CA GLY A 596 17.08 20.10 7.22
C GLY A 596 18.29 19.60 8.01
N GLN A 597 18.50 18.28 8.14
CA GLN A 597 19.82 17.78 8.54
C GLN A 597 20.88 18.20 7.49
N GLN A 598 22.12 18.41 7.94
CA GLN A 598 23.19 18.80 7.03
C GLN A 598 23.31 17.78 5.89
N GLY A 599 23.14 18.26 4.67
CA GLY A 599 23.37 17.47 3.47
C GLY A 599 24.85 17.13 3.32
N ILE A 600 25.15 16.27 2.35
CA ILE A 600 26.53 15.94 2.00
C ILE A 600 27.20 17.20 1.44
N ASN A 601 28.34 17.59 2.00
CA ASN A 601 29.16 18.64 1.39
C ASN A 601 29.83 18.08 0.13
N GLU A 602 29.37 18.52 -1.05
CA GLU A 602 29.84 18.02 -2.34
C GLU A 602 31.34 18.30 -2.57
N GLU A 603 31.88 19.37 -1.96
CA GLU A 603 33.30 19.71 -2.05
C GLU A 603 34.22 18.67 -1.36
N ASP A 604 33.68 17.90 -0.41
CA ASP A 604 34.43 16.88 0.33
C ASP A 604 34.35 15.49 -0.34
N ILE A 605 33.60 15.35 -1.45
CA ILE A 605 33.53 14.10 -2.22
C ILE A 605 34.87 13.87 -2.93
N LYS A 606 35.45 12.69 -2.72
CA LYS A 606 36.71 12.29 -3.36
C LYS A 606 36.44 11.20 -4.39
N ILE A 607 36.89 11.42 -5.62
CA ILE A 607 36.74 10.49 -6.74
C ILE A 607 38.14 10.18 -7.28
N ASP A 608 38.46 8.90 -7.44
CA ASP A 608 39.64 8.43 -8.15
C ASP A 608 39.31 7.23 -9.04
N MET A 609 40.31 6.66 -9.71
CA MET A 609 40.11 5.53 -10.64
C MET A 609 39.64 4.23 -9.99
N ASN A 610 39.67 4.13 -8.65
CA ASN A 610 39.31 2.94 -7.89
C ASN A 610 37.95 3.10 -7.18
N GLY A 611 37.45 4.33 -7.01
CA GLY A 611 36.17 4.53 -6.34
C GLY A 611 35.82 5.97 -5.94
N ILE A 612 34.82 6.06 -5.06
CA ILE A 612 34.26 7.30 -4.53
C ILE A 612 34.17 7.23 -3.01
N THR A 613 34.67 8.24 -2.31
CA THR A 613 34.42 8.46 -0.88
C THR A 613 33.40 9.57 -0.70
N ILE A 614 32.31 9.27 0.00
CA ILE A 614 31.21 10.19 0.26
C ILE A 614 31.21 10.56 1.75
N PRO A 615 31.27 11.87 2.10
CA PRO A 615 31.16 12.32 3.49
C PRO A 615 29.92 11.77 4.20
N GLY A 616 30.09 11.33 5.45
CA GLY A 616 29.01 10.74 6.25
C GLY A 616 28.84 9.23 6.09
N PHE A 617 29.56 8.58 5.18
CA PHE A 617 29.55 7.12 5.02
C PHE A 617 30.90 6.50 5.42
N GLU A 618 30.85 5.41 6.20
CA GLU A 618 32.07 4.75 6.71
C GLU A 618 32.86 3.99 5.63
N LYS A 619 32.17 3.49 4.61
CA LYS A 619 32.76 2.69 3.54
C LYS A 619 32.79 3.47 2.23
N PRO A 620 33.91 3.46 1.48
CA PRO A 620 33.94 4.01 0.13
C PRO A 620 33.18 3.11 -0.85
N ILE A 621 32.65 3.70 -1.91
CA ILE A 621 32.16 2.97 -3.09
C ILE A 621 33.39 2.54 -3.89
N THR A 622 33.53 1.24 -4.16
CA THR A 622 34.63 0.70 -4.98
C THR A 622 34.10 0.30 -6.35
N TYR A 623 34.78 0.70 -7.42
CA TYR A 623 34.41 0.28 -8.76
C TYR A 623 34.68 -1.21 -8.97
N ALA A 624 33.81 -1.88 -9.74
CA ALA A 624 34.01 -3.28 -10.10
C ALA A 624 35.30 -3.42 -10.92
N THR A 625 36.21 -4.28 -10.44
CA THR A 625 37.48 -4.59 -11.13
C THR A 625 37.43 -5.93 -11.86
N ASP A 626 36.41 -6.75 -11.56
CA ASP A 626 36.18 -8.00 -12.25
C ASP A 626 35.77 -7.72 -13.70
N LYS A 627 36.40 -8.42 -14.64
CA LYS A 627 35.95 -8.44 -16.02
C LYS A 627 34.61 -9.17 -16.10
N GLU A 628 33.51 -8.41 -16.15
CA GLU A 628 32.16 -8.97 -16.31
C GLU A 628 32.04 -9.80 -17.60
N TYR A 629 32.75 -9.37 -18.65
CA TYR A 629 32.89 -10.09 -19.91
C TYR A 629 34.37 -10.44 -20.12
N PRO A 630 34.88 -11.55 -19.55
CA PRO A 630 36.30 -11.90 -19.65
C PRO A 630 36.75 -12.18 -21.09
N ASP A 631 35.80 -12.46 -21.98
CA ASP A 631 36.00 -12.66 -23.42
C ASP A 631 36.26 -11.33 -24.19
N PHE A 632 36.11 -10.16 -23.55
CA PHE A 632 36.44 -8.82 -24.07
C PHE A 632 37.48 -8.10 -23.17
#